data_AF-A0A7K3MPJ6-F1
#
_entry.id   AF-A0A7K3MPJ6-F1
#
_cell.length_a   1.000
_cell.length_b   1.000
_cell.length_c   1.000
_cell.angle_alpha   90.00
_cell.angle_beta   90.00
_cell.angle_gamma   90.00
#
_symmetry.space_group_name_H-M   'P 1'
#
loop_
_entity.id
_entity.type
_entity.pdbx_description
1 polymer ?
#
loop_
_entity_poly.entity_id
_entity_poly.type
_entity_poly.pdbx_seq_one_letter_code
_entity_poly.pdbx_strand_id
1 'polypeptide(L)'
;MDLKSLKGANEFRTRLKEAFKTDKINFSGHYTFVFWGCGSPCKISMIIDRLTGKIYESPTSSLGYEFKPDSKMLIVNPPNENGFYDDCIYCKPIIYVFNEKNKAFDELHSKY
;
A
#
# COMPACT_ATOMS: atom_id res chain seq x y z
N MET A 1 11.26 -13.32 -6.08
CA MET A 1 10.55 -12.07 -6.43
C MET A 1 10.55 -11.88 -7.94
N ASP A 2 9.39 -11.59 -8.51
CA ASP A 2 9.16 -11.40 -9.93
C ASP A 2 8.90 -9.91 -10.25
N LEU A 3 9.94 -9.18 -10.63
CA LEU A 3 9.86 -7.77 -11.01
C LEU A 3 9.13 -7.53 -12.34
N LYS A 4 8.81 -8.57 -13.11
CA LYS A 4 8.07 -8.46 -14.37
C LYS A 4 6.56 -8.61 -14.18
N SER A 5 6.14 -9.11 -13.01
CA SER A 5 4.71 -9.29 -12.66
C SER A 5 3.91 -7.99 -12.62
N LEU A 6 4.58 -6.84 -12.41
CA LEU A 6 3.97 -5.52 -12.43
C LEU A 6 4.78 -4.58 -13.33
N LYS A 7 4.10 -3.90 -14.26
CA LYS A 7 4.71 -2.86 -15.09
C LYS A 7 5.22 -1.72 -14.21
N GLY A 8 6.46 -1.27 -14.44
CA GLY A 8 7.09 -0.21 -13.64
C GLY A 8 7.78 -0.68 -12.36
N ALA A 9 7.54 -1.92 -11.87
CA ALA A 9 8.21 -2.41 -10.65
C ALA A 9 9.75 -2.44 -10.77
N ASN A 10 10.28 -2.64 -11.98
CA ASN A 10 11.74 -2.63 -12.20
C ASN A 10 12.41 -1.26 -11.96
N GLU A 11 11.64 -0.16 -12.02
CA GLU A 11 12.12 1.19 -11.67
C GLU A 11 12.45 1.28 -10.17
N PHE A 12 11.75 0.49 -9.35
CA PHE A 12 11.91 0.43 -7.90
C PHE A 12 12.64 -0.82 -7.41
N ARG A 13 13.37 -1.51 -8.31
CA ARG A 13 14.01 -2.81 -8.05
C ARG A 13 14.83 -2.87 -6.77
N THR A 14 15.54 -1.82 -6.40
CA THR A 14 16.38 -1.79 -5.20
C THR A 14 15.52 -1.86 -3.94
N ARG A 15 14.53 -0.96 -3.83
CA ARG A 15 13.59 -0.90 -2.70
C ARG A 15 12.80 -2.20 -2.54
N LEU A 16 12.33 -2.76 -3.65
CA LEU A 16 11.60 -4.03 -3.67
C LEU A 16 12.48 -5.20 -3.24
N LYS A 17 13.74 -5.27 -3.72
CA LYS A 17 14.68 -6.33 -3.31
C LYS A 17 15.05 -6.21 -1.83
N GLU A 18 15.27 -5.00 -1.33
CA GLU A 18 15.57 -4.75 0.07
C GLU A 18 14.41 -5.17 0.96
N ALA A 19 13.18 -4.75 0.62
CA ALA A 19 11.99 -5.18 1.35
C ALA A 19 11.81 -6.71 1.30
N PHE A 20 12.01 -7.33 0.14
CA PHE A 20 11.89 -8.78 0.00
C PHE A 20 12.91 -9.53 0.87
N LYS A 21 14.15 -9.05 0.96
CA LYS A 21 15.21 -9.60 1.81
C LYS A 21 14.89 -9.58 3.31
N THR A 22 14.04 -8.67 3.78
CA THR A 22 13.65 -8.61 5.20
C THR A 22 12.81 -9.80 5.67
N ASP A 23 12.26 -10.57 4.72
CA ASP A 23 11.30 -11.66 4.98
C ASP A 23 10.07 -11.29 5.82
N LYS A 24 9.74 -9.99 5.87
CA LYS A 24 8.66 -9.48 6.71
C LYS A 24 7.30 -9.68 6.06
N ILE A 25 6.41 -10.39 6.75
CA ILE A 25 4.97 -10.39 6.48
C ILE A 25 4.33 -9.31 7.36
N ASN A 26 3.73 -8.30 6.74
CA ASN A 26 3.13 -7.16 7.46
C ASN A 26 1.74 -6.77 6.94
N PHE A 27 1.19 -7.51 5.98
CA PHE A 27 -0.13 -7.23 5.41
C PHE A 27 -0.83 -8.52 4.93
N SER A 28 -2.17 -8.55 5.06
CA SER A 28 -3.06 -9.57 4.47
C SER A 28 -2.55 -11.02 4.54
N GLY A 29 -2.02 -11.43 5.69
CA GLY A 29 -1.59 -12.78 6.02
C GLY A 29 -0.24 -13.21 5.44
N HIS A 30 0.02 -13.00 4.16
CA HIS A 30 1.25 -13.46 3.49
C HIS A 30 1.85 -12.42 2.55
N TYR A 31 1.51 -11.15 2.74
CA TYR A 31 2.03 -10.05 1.94
C TYR A 31 3.02 -9.19 2.71
N THR A 32 3.97 -8.63 1.97
CA THR A 32 4.72 -7.44 2.40
C THR A 32 4.12 -6.21 1.72
N PHE A 33 3.50 -5.32 2.49
CA PHE A 33 3.20 -3.95 2.09
C PHE A 33 4.45 -3.09 2.20
N VAL A 34 4.78 -2.38 1.12
CA VAL A 34 5.96 -1.52 1.01
C VAL A 34 5.55 -0.17 0.43
N PHE A 35 6.20 0.90 0.88
CA PHE A 35 5.97 2.23 0.36
C PHE A 35 7.20 3.13 0.53
N TRP A 36 7.28 4.16 -0.30
CA TRP A 36 8.34 5.18 -0.25
C TRP A 36 7.83 6.49 -0.86
N GLY A 37 8.53 7.59 -0.57
CA GLY A 37 8.21 8.90 -1.16
C GLY A 37 8.51 8.95 -2.67
N CYS A 38 7.63 9.62 -3.42
CA CYS A 38 7.81 9.92 -4.85
C CYS A 38 8.11 11.41 -5.12
N GLY A 39 8.05 12.24 -4.08
CA GLY A 39 8.14 13.70 -4.13
C GLY A 39 7.26 14.29 -3.00
N SER A 40 7.21 15.61 -2.82
CA SER A 40 6.34 16.22 -1.81
C SER A 40 4.92 16.42 -2.36
N PRO A 41 3.83 15.94 -1.74
CA PRO A 41 3.72 15.04 -0.57
C PRO A 41 3.53 13.54 -0.93
N CYS A 42 3.70 13.17 -2.20
CA CYS A 42 3.37 11.83 -2.72
C CYS A 42 4.19 10.68 -2.13
N LYS A 43 3.50 9.57 -1.84
CA LYS A 43 4.04 8.24 -1.55
C LYS A 43 3.45 7.21 -2.50
N ILE A 44 4.31 6.37 -3.07
CA ILE A 44 3.90 5.21 -3.86
C ILE A 44 3.97 3.98 -2.96
N SER A 45 3.03 3.06 -3.12
CA SER A 45 3.02 1.78 -2.41
C SER A 45 2.79 0.61 -3.36
N MET A 46 3.22 -0.57 -2.92
CA MET A 46 3.02 -1.85 -3.59
C MET A 46 2.87 -2.95 -2.52
N ILE A 47 2.33 -4.09 -2.92
CA ILE A 47 2.36 -5.31 -2.11
C ILE A 47 3.14 -6.41 -2.82
N ILE A 48 3.89 -7.20 -2.04
CA ILE A 48 4.63 -8.36 -2.52
C ILE A 48 3.99 -9.61 -1.92
N ASP A 49 3.49 -10.51 -2.75
CA ASP A 49 3.03 -11.83 -2.34
C ASP A 49 4.25 -12.69 -1.98
N ARG A 50 4.33 -13.16 -0.74
CA ARG A 50 5.48 -13.96 -0.26
C ARG A 50 5.46 -15.40 -0.73
N LEU A 51 4.32 -15.92 -1.12
CA LEU A 51 4.17 -17.29 -1.63
C LEU A 51 4.62 -17.37 -3.09
N THR A 52 4.27 -16.37 -3.89
CA THR A 52 4.57 -16.37 -5.34
C THR A 52 5.74 -15.46 -5.72
N GLY A 53 6.10 -14.49 -4.88
CA GLY A 53 7.05 -13.44 -5.17
C GLY A 53 6.55 -12.39 -6.16
N LYS A 54 5.27 -12.43 -6.57
CA LYS A 54 4.64 -11.45 -7.46
C LYS A 54 4.36 -10.14 -6.72
N ILE A 55 4.28 -9.07 -7.49
CA ILE A 55 4.09 -7.71 -7.02
C ILE A 55 2.77 -7.20 -7.58
N TYR A 56 1.99 -6.51 -6.74
CA TYR A 56 0.72 -5.93 -7.13
C TYR A 56 0.66 -4.46 -6.76
N GLU A 57 -0.13 -3.71 -7.53
CA GLU A 57 -0.39 -2.30 -7.29
C GLU A 57 -1.12 -2.09 -5.96
N SER A 58 -0.91 -0.91 -5.38
CA SER A 58 -1.56 -0.47 -4.17
C SER A 58 -1.80 1.04 -4.26
N PRO A 59 -2.86 1.59 -3.63
CA PRO A 59 -3.15 3.01 -3.64
C PRO A 59 -1.96 3.90 -3.26
N THR A 60 -1.86 5.08 -3.85
CA THR A 60 -0.90 6.12 -3.45
C THR A 60 -1.42 6.90 -2.24
N SER A 61 -0.54 7.63 -1.54
CA SER A 61 -0.93 8.45 -0.40
C SER A 61 -0.13 9.75 -0.34
N SER A 62 -0.68 10.75 0.35
CA SER A 62 0.01 12.00 0.68
C SER A 62 0.61 11.92 2.08
N LEU A 63 -0.15 11.40 3.06
CA LEU A 63 0.25 11.39 4.46
C LEU A 63 0.87 10.06 4.88
N GLY A 64 0.43 8.93 4.32
CA GLY A 64 0.95 7.62 4.68
C GLY A 64 -0.12 6.55 4.64
N TYR A 65 0.14 5.47 5.37
CA TYR A 65 -0.70 4.29 5.40
C TYR A 65 -0.78 3.72 6.81
N GLU A 66 -1.94 3.19 7.16
CA GLU A 66 -2.12 2.28 8.29
C GLU A 66 -2.61 0.92 7.78
N PHE A 67 -1.99 -0.15 8.27
CA PHE A 67 -2.25 -1.52 7.88
C PHE A 67 -1.73 -2.49 8.96
N LYS A 68 -2.22 -3.74 8.94
CA LYS A 68 -1.84 -4.77 9.91
C LYS A 68 -1.54 -6.11 9.24
N PRO A 69 -0.66 -6.96 9.84
CA PRO A 69 -0.28 -8.25 9.27
C PRO A 69 -1.43 -9.17 8.92
N ASP A 70 -2.48 -9.20 9.73
CA ASP A 70 -3.63 -10.09 9.65
C ASP A 70 -4.90 -9.40 9.11
N SER A 71 -4.76 -8.20 8.56
CA SER A 71 -5.88 -7.43 7.98
C SER A 71 -5.72 -7.24 6.49
N LYS A 72 -6.85 -7.30 5.78
CA LYS A 72 -6.98 -6.89 4.37
C LYS A 72 -7.21 -5.39 4.20
N MET A 73 -7.45 -4.68 5.30
CA MET A 73 -7.77 -3.26 5.29
C MET A 73 -6.50 -2.42 5.16
N LEU A 74 -6.55 -1.43 4.27
CA LEU A 74 -5.55 -0.39 4.10
C LEU A 74 -6.22 0.96 4.32
N ILE A 75 -5.73 1.73 5.28
CA ILE A 75 -6.14 3.12 5.47
C ILE A 75 -5.09 3.99 4.79
N VAL A 76 -5.50 4.71 3.77
CA VAL A 76 -4.70 5.71 3.06
C VAL A 76 -4.96 7.06 3.71
N ASN A 77 -3.89 7.81 3.99
CA ASN A 77 -3.94 9.10 4.70
C ASN A 77 -4.70 9.04 6.05
N PRO A 78 -4.25 8.18 6.99
CA PRO A 78 -4.91 8.04 8.28
C PRO A 78 -4.95 9.37 9.07
N PRO A 79 -5.95 9.57 9.93
CA PRO A 79 -6.13 10.82 10.65
C PRO A 79 -5.02 11.05 11.65
N ASN A 80 -4.55 12.30 11.71
CA ASN A 80 -3.76 12.71 12.87
C ASN A 80 -4.66 12.74 14.12
N GLU A 81 -4.04 12.88 15.29
CA GLU A 81 -4.73 12.90 16.60
C GLU A 81 -5.84 13.96 16.68
N ASN A 82 -5.78 14.99 15.84
CA ASN A 82 -6.75 16.08 15.83
C ASN A 82 -7.89 15.86 14.82
N GLY A 83 -7.83 14.82 13.98
CA GLY A 83 -8.83 14.52 12.95
C GLY A 83 -8.95 15.57 11.84
N PHE A 84 -8.06 16.57 11.81
CA PHE A 84 -8.14 17.71 10.89
C PHE A 84 -7.39 17.43 9.60
N TYR A 85 -8.10 17.58 8.47
CA TYR A 85 -7.59 17.50 7.11
C TYR A 85 -7.93 18.74 6.28
N ASP A 86 -8.41 19.79 6.94
CA ASP A 86 -9.33 20.77 6.33
C ASP A 86 -8.70 21.59 5.19
N ASP A 87 -7.37 21.73 5.16
CA ASP A 87 -6.68 22.49 4.10
C ASP A 87 -6.01 21.60 3.03
N CYS A 88 -6.17 20.27 3.09
CA CYS A 88 -5.54 19.36 2.13
C CYS A 88 -6.53 18.35 1.52
N ILE A 89 -6.98 18.66 0.30
CA ILE A 89 -7.89 17.80 -0.49
C ILE A 89 -7.30 16.41 -0.73
N TYR A 90 -5.96 16.30 -0.89
CA TYR A 90 -5.25 15.03 -1.13
C TYR A 90 -4.93 14.24 0.14
N CYS A 91 -5.30 14.76 1.30
CA CYS A 91 -4.98 14.18 2.60
C CYS A 91 -6.18 13.48 3.25
N LYS A 92 -7.35 13.51 2.61
CA LYS A 92 -8.53 12.85 3.17
C LYS A 92 -8.28 11.34 3.35
N PRO A 93 -8.76 10.75 4.46
CA PRO A 93 -8.64 9.33 4.69
C PRO A 93 -9.49 8.57 3.69
N ILE A 94 -8.91 7.54 3.10
CA ILE A 94 -9.60 6.61 2.21
C ILE A 94 -9.34 5.21 2.72
N ILE A 95 -10.39 4.40 2.81
CA ILE A 95 -10.30 3.02 3.26
C ILE A 95 -10.40 2.12 2.03
N TYR A 96 -9.44 1.21 1.89
CA TYR A 96 -9.46 0.16 0.88
C TYR A 96 -9.50 -1.22 1.56
N VAL A 97 -10.13 -2.18 0.91
CA VAL A 97 -10.06 -3.61 1.25
C VAL A 97 -9.35 -4.35 0.14
N PHE A 98 -8.27 -5.03 0.47
CA PHE A 98 -7.55 -5.87 -0.49
C PHE A 98 -8.35 -7.14 -0.80
N ASN A 99 -8.59 -7.35 -2.09
CA ASN A 99 -9.31 -8.50 -2.59
C ASN A 99 -8.32 -9.50 -3.18
N GLU A 100 -8.16 -10.60 -2.45
CA GLU A 100 -7.21 -11.66 -2.77
C GLU A 100 -7.45 -12.31 -4.13
N LYS A 101 -8.71 -12.36 -4.57
CA LYS A 101 -9.11 -13.07 -5.79
C LYS A 101 -8.74 -12.28 -7.04
N ASN A 102 -8.96 -10.98 -7.04
CA ASN A 102 -8.63 -10.09 -8.16
C ASN A 102 -7.26 -9.42 -8.01
N LYS A 103 -6.62 -9.56 -6.84
CA LYS A 103 -5.33 -8.94 -6.49
C LYS A 103 -5.37 -7.41 -6.63
N ALA A 104 -6.49 -6.80 -6.23
CA ALA A 104 -6.73 -5.36 -6.29
C ALA A 104 -7.30 -4.82 -4.98
N PHE A 105 -7.26 -3.49 -4.82
CA PHE A 105 -7.82 -2.79 -3.68
C PHE A 105 -9.18 -2.19 -4.06
N ASP A 106 -10.22 -2.63 -3.36
CA ASP A 106 -11.58 -2.14 -3.51
C ASP A 106 -11.79 -0.98 -2.52
N GLU A 107 -12.12 0.22 -3.02
CA GLU A 107 -12.40 1.38 -2.16
C GLU A 107 -13.71 1.17 -1.39
N LEU A 108 -13.66 1.36 -0.08
CA LEU A 108 -14.83 1.36 0.77
C LEU A 108 -15.46 2.75 0.73
N HIS A 109 -16.35 2.97 -0.24
CA HIS A 109 -17.19 4.17 -0.24
C HIS A 109 -18.16 4.10 0.93
N SER A 110 -18.05 5.07 1.83
CA SER A 110 -19.05 5.24 2.86
C SER A 110 -20.32 5.79 2.20
N LYS A 111 -21.37 5.00 2.14
CA LYS A 111 -22.71 5.47 1.79
C LYS A 111 -23.25 6.28 2.97
N TYR A 112 -22.94 7.57 3.02
CA TYR A 112 -23.66 8.52 3.86
C TYR A 112 -24.26 9.61 2.98
#